data_AF-A0A7K2ZYP8-F1
#
_entry.id   AF-A0A7K2ZYP8-F1
#
_cell.length_a   1.000
_cell.length_b   1.000
_cell.length_c   1.000
_cell.angle_alpha   90.00
_cell.angle_beta   90.00
_cell.angle_gamma   90.00
#
_symmetry.space_group_name_H-M   'P 1'
#
loop_
_entity.id
_entity.type
_entity.pdbx_description
1 polymer ?
#
loop_
_entity_poly.entity_id
_entity_poly.type
_entity_poly.pdbx_seq_one_letter_code
_entity_poly.pdbx_strand_id
1 'polypeptide(L)'
;MATFIRIRPGITRAVLTSGVCATLAAGAAAGPVWAARGAERPPAVPSVSALSWEVMDARTGTVLAAGAPHRRLPPASTLKTLFALTVLPRLSQDTVHRATTADLAEVAEGSSEVGVAEGHRYTVADLWRGVFLSSGNDAVHTLAQMNGGLPRTLAQMQATADRIGARDTQVRSPDGFDTPGQYSSAHDLALIAREGFKNPDFRRYMGTKWARFPAAGPESYEIQNTNRLLVGSHGVEPYPGLIGVKNGYTSQAGTTLVSAATHKGRTILVTVMNPQDGDFNTVYEESRALLDWGFTTAPPRPPHQQAGPQRVAAAPAPAPEEQAPAEAPGLGRHLGAAAALLVLTCVPFLVRKRLRARRAMR
;
A
#
# COMPACT_ATOMS: atom_id res chain seq x y z
N MET A 1 19.52 -20.63 -60.21
CA MET A 1 19.29 -19.18 -59.97
C MET A 1 20.18 -18.80 -58.80
N ALA A 2 21.42 -18.34 -59.04
CA ALA A 2 21.77 -16.94 -59.37
C ALA A 2 21.46 -16.02 -58.16
N THR A 3 22.36 -15.29 -57.50
CA THR A 3 23.73 -14.85 -57.85
C THR A 3 24.41 -14.29 -56.59
N PHE A 4 25.71 -14.56 -56.45
CA PHE A 4 26.68 -13.86 -55.59
C PHE A 4 26.79 -12.37 -55.96
N ILE A 5 27.06 -11.46 -55.00
CA ILE A 5 28.02 -10.36 -55.21
C ILE A 5 28.60 -9.92 -53.85
N ARG A 6 29.89 -9.57 -53.92
CA ARG A 6 30.90 -9.34 -52.90
C ARG A 6 31.39 -7.89 -53.05
N ILE A 7 32.13 -7.36 -52.05
CA ILE A 7 33.24 -6.36 -52.18
C ILE A 7 32.79 -4.88 -52.42
N ARG A 8 33.32 -3.80 -51.81
CA ARG A 8 34.44 -3.49 -50.87
C ARG A 8 34.35 -2.01 -50.38
N PRO A 9 35.26 -1.53 -49.49
CA PRO A 9 35.16 -0.29 -48.73
C PRO A 9 35.77 0.94 -49.43
N GLY A 10 35.42 2.13 -48.94
CA GLY A 10 36.07 3.40 -49.26
C GLY A 10 36.82 3.97 -48.06
N ILE A 11 38.13 4.08 -48.20
CA ILE A 11 39.06 4.82 -47.34
C ILE A 11 39.30 6.18 -48.01
N THR A 12 39.25 7.29 -47.26
CA THR A 12 40.16 8.42 -47.52
C THR A 12 40.53 9.13 -46.22
N ARG A 13 41.84 9.15 -45.96
CA ARG A 13 42.55 9.96 -44.95
C ARG A 13 42.48 11.44 -45.31
N ALA A 14 42.42 12.30 -44.30
CA ALA A 14 43.11 13.58 -44.32
C ALA A 14 43.89 13.73 -43.01
N VAL A 15 45.21 13.80 -43.16
CA VAL A 15 46.20 14.10 -42.14
C VAL A 15 46.33 15.63 -42.10
N LEU A 16 46.21 16.22 -40.91
CA LEU A 16 46.81 17.53 -40.63
C LEU A 16 47.41 17.47 -39.22
N THR A 17 48.71 17.30 -39.22
CA THR A 17 49.64 17.48 -38.11
C THR A 17 49.80 18.96 -37.83
N SER A 18 49.65 19.37 -36.58
CA SER A 18 50.48 20.43 -35.98
C SER A 18 50.44 20.23 -34.48
N GLY A 19 51.57 19.80 -33.91
CA GLY A 19 51.76 19.73 -32.48
C GLY A 19 51.96 21.11 -31.89
N VAL A 20 51.47 21.30 -30.66
CA VAL A 20 52.12 22.16 -29.68
C VAL A 20 52.21 21.37 -28.38
N CYS A 21 53.41 21.40 -27.83
CA CYS A 21 53.89 20.64 -26.69
C CYS A 21 53.61 21.38 -25.38
N ALA A 22 53.43 20.58 -24.32
CA ALA A 22 53.67 20.88 -22.90
C ALA A 22 52.75 21.87 -22.16
N THR A 23 52.03 21.34 -21.17
CA THR A 23 52.49 21.40 -19.77
C THR A 23 51.70 20.43 -18.89
N LEU A 24 52.46 19.61 -18.16
CA LEU A 24 51.99 18.75 -17.09
C LEU A 24 51.65 19.62 -15.87
N ALA A 25 50.43 19.49 -15.36
CA ALA A 25 50.11 19.82 -13.97
C ALA A 25 49.33 18.64 -13.38
N ALA A 26 50.06 17.76 -12.70
CA ALA A 26 49.51 16.69 -11.89
C ALA A 26 48.79 17.30 -10.68
N GLY A 27 47.47 17.48 -10.79
CA GLY A 27 46.60 17.80 -9.66
C GLY A 27 46.05 16.51 -9.05
N ALA A 28 46.84 15.84 -8.20
CA ALA A 28 46.35 14.76 -7.36
C ALA A 28 45.48 15.35 -6.24
N ALA A 29 44.20 15.57 -6.52
CA ALA A 29 43.19 15.78 -5.47
C ALA A 29 42.83 14.41 -4.89
N ALA A 30 43.65 13.94 -3.94
CA ALA A 30 43.27 12.85 -3.04
C ALA A 30 42.16 13.38 -2.11
N GLY A 31 40.91 13.34 -2.60
CA GLY A 31 39.75 13.47 -1.72
C GLY A 31 39.77 12.32 -0.71
N PRO A 32 39.31 12.52 0.54
CA PRO A 32 39.16 11.41 1.47
C PRO A 32 38.14 10.43 0.90
N VAL A 33 38.64 9.33 0.33
CA VAL A 33 37.85 8.14 0.04
C VAL A 33 37.47 7.56 1.40
N TRP A 34 36.33 8.00 1.93
CA TRP A 34 35.61 7.18 2.90
C TRP A 34 35.06 5.99 2.12
N ALA A 35 35.91 4.99 1.91
CA ALA A 35 35.46 3.65 1.61
C ALA A 35 34.62 3.23 2.81
N ALA A 36 33.30 3.40 2.69
CA ALA A 36 32.34 2.84 3.61
C ALA A 36 32.62 1.33 3.62
N ARG A 37 33.26 0.87 4.70
CA ARG A 37 33.53 -0.54 4.95
C ARG A 37 32.19 -1.28 4.90
N GLY A 38 32.02 -2.10 3.86
CA GLY A 38 31.18 -3.30 3.87
C GLY A 38 29.75 -3.15 4.36
N ALA A 39 28.98 -2.18 3.87
CA ALA A 39 27.53 -2.39 3.84
C ALA A 39 27.27 -3.43 2.74
N GLU A 40 27.20 -4.71 3.11
CA GLU A 40 26.70 -5.75 2.20
C GLU A 40 25.40 -5.25 1.60
N ARG A 41 25.34 -5.18 0.27
CA ARG A 41 24.11 -4.80 -0.43
C ARG A 41 23.05 -5.82 0.00
N PRO A 42 21.87 -5.37 0.49
CA PRO A 42 20.84 -6.30 0.91
C PRO A 42 20.53 -7.25 -0.25
N PRO A 43 20.22 -8.54 0.04
CA PRO A 43 19.90 -9.49 -1.01
C PRO A 43 18.75 -8.96 -1.87
N ALA A 44 18.72 -9.37 -3.14
CA ALA A 44 17.61 -9.03 -4.00
C ALA A 44 16.29 -9.52 -3.39
N VAL A 45 15.25 -8.68 -3.48
CA VAL A 45 13.90 -9.06 -3.05
C VAL A 45 13.46 -10.27 -3.89
N PRO A 46 12.86 -11.32 -3.29
CA PRO A 46 12.38 -12.46 -4.05
C PRO A 46 11.34 -12.03 -5.09
N SER A 47 11.34 -12.72 -6.24
CA SER A 47 10.29 -12.57 -7.23
C SER A 47 9.01 -13.20 -6.70
N VAL A 48 7.91 -12.47 -6.76
CA VAL A 48 6.57 -12.92 -6.33
C VAL A 48 5.56 -12.56 -7.42
N SER A 49 4.55 -13.41 -7.61
CA SER A 49 3.50 -13.28 -8.62
C SER A 49 2.31 -12.44 -8.15
N ALA A 50 2.25 -12.08 -6.86
CA ALA A 50 1.20 -11.24 -6.29
C ALA A 50 1.01 -9.90 -7.00
N LEU A 51 -0.25 -9.57 -7.28
CA LEU A 51 -0.63 -8.29 -7.89
C LEU A 51 -0.35 -7.09 -6.99
N SER A 52 -0.32 -7.29 -5.67
CA SER A 52 0.03 -6.27 -4.67
C SER A 52 0.64 -6.93 -3.43
N TRP A 53 1.77 -6.40 -2.94
CA TRP A 53 2.41 -6.88 -1.72
C TRP A 53 3.28 -5.81 -1.05
N GLU A 54 3.54 -5.97 0.25
CA GLU A 54 4.39 -5.09 1.05
C GLU A 54 5.10 -5.85 2.17
N VAL A 55 6.35 -5.46 2.46
CA VAL A 55 7.15 -5.90 3.62
C VAL A 55 7.42 -4.68 4.51
N MET A 56 7.03 -4.73 5.77
CA MET A 56 7.12 -3.63 6.73
C MET A 56 7.83 -4.06 8.03
N ASP A 57 8.69 -3.19 8.57
CA ASP A 57 9.09 -3.29 9.99
C ASP A 57 7.94 -2.81 10.88
N ALA A 58 7.31 -3.73 11.61
CA ALA A 58 6.05 -3.43 12.31
C ALA A 58 6.22 -2.39 13.42
N ARG A 59 7.42 -2.27 14.01
CA ARG A 59 7.68 -1.29 15.08
C ARG A 59 7.76 0.12 14.50
N THR A 60 8.62 0.33 13.51
CA THR A 60 8.83 1.67 12.95
C THR A 60 7.77 2.08 11.95
N GLY A 61 7.08 1.11 11.32
CA GLY A 61 6.20 1.35 10.18
C GLY A 61 6.97 1.60 8.87
N THR A 62 8.28 1.34 8.85
CA THR A 62 9.10 1.53 7.64
C THR A 62 8.79 0.43 6.64
N VAL A 63 8.38 0.82 5.43
CA VAL A 63 8.27 -0.09 4.28
C VAL A 63 9.68 -0.46 3.82
N LEU A 64 9.99 -1.75 3.84
CA LEU A 64 11.30 -2.31 3.49
C LEU A 64 11.36 -2.66 1.99
N ALA A 65 10.27 -3.22 1.46
CA ALA A 65 10.06 -3.48 0.03
C ALA A 65 8.56 -3.56 -0.25
N ALA A 66 8.17 -3.29 -1.50
CA ALA A 66 6.79 -3.41 -1.93
C ALA A 66 6.68 -3.60 -3.44
N GLY A 67 5.58 -4.19 -3.88
CA GLY A 67 5.16 -4.27 -5.27
C GLY A 67 3.71 -3.81 -5.40
N ALA A 68 3.49 -2.70 -6.11
CA ALA A 68 2.18 -2.06 -6.25
C ALA A 68 1.38 -1.95 -4.91
N PRO A 69 1.96 -1.42 -3.82
CA PRO A 69 1.39 -1.51 -2.47
C PRO A 69 0.04 -0.78 -2.30
N HIS A 70 -0.23 0.22 -3.14
CA HIS A 70 -1.48 0.99 -3.17
C HIS A 70 -2.49 0.49 -4.22
N ARG A 71 -2.24 -0.65 -4.86
CA ARG A 71 -3.19 -1.23 -5.82
C ARG A 71 -4.45 -1.67 -5.08
N ARG A 72 -5.59 -1.13 -5.52
CA ARG A 72 -6.90 -1.46 -4.97
C ARG A 72 -7.36 -2.82 -5.45
N LEU A 73 -7.50 -3.76 -4.53
CA LEU A 73 -7.92 -5.13 -4.77
C LEU A 73 -8.97 -5.53 -3.72
N PRO A 74 -9.90 -6.45 -4.04
CA PRO A 74 -10.78 -7.02 -3.03
C PRO A 74 -9.95 -7.68 -1.91
N PRO A 75 -10.21 -7.38 -0.62
CA PRO A 75 -9.37 -7.85 0.48
C PRO A 75 -9.63 -9.31 0.87
N ALA A 76 -10.79 -9.87 0.52
CA ALA A 76 -11.33 -11.06 1.16
C ALA A 76 -11.31 -10.94 2.70
N SER A 77 -11.27 -12.07 3.40
CA SER A 77 -11.30 -12.12 4.88
C SER A 77 -10.15 -11.41 5.60
N THR A 78 -9.12 -10.90 4.92
CA THR A 78 -8.13 -10.03 5.57
C THR A 78 -8.76 -8.74 6.09
N LEU A 79 -9.88 -8.28 5.52
CA LEU A 79 -10.64 -7.12 6.00
C LEU A 79 -11.20 -7.33 7.42
N LYS A 80 -11.35 -8.58 7.89
CA LYS A 80 -11.74 -8.88 9.28
C LYS A 80 -10.75 -8.31 10.31
N THR A 81 -9.52 -7.99 9.90
CA THR A 81 -8.56 -7.26 10.75
C THR A 81 -9.00 -5.82 11.02
N LEU A 82 -9.62 -5.14 10.04
CA LEU A 82 -10.21 -3.82 10.22
C LEU A 82 -11.47 -3.90 11.09
N PHE A 83 -12.30 -4.92 10.87
CA PHE A 83 -13.45 -5.20 11.73
C PHE A 83 -13.01 -5.40 13.19
N ALA A 84 -12.01 -6.25 13.41
CA ALA A 84 -11.43 -6.48 14.73
C ALA A 84 -10.88 -5.20 15.36
N LEU A 85 -10.08 -4.42 14.62
CA LEU A 85 -9.55 -3.14 15.10
C LEU A 85 -10.67 -2.16 15.51
N THR A 86 -11.81 -2.20 14.82
CA THR A 86 -12.96 -1.32 15.05
C THR A 86 -13.81 -1.76 16.24
N VAL A 87 -14.12 -3.06 16.32
CA VAL A 87 -15.17 -3.60 17.19
C VAL A 87 -14.63 -4.23 18.47
N LEU A 88 -13.42 -4.83 18.47
CA LEU A 88 -12.83 -5.42 19.69
C LEU A 88 -12.89 -4.48 20.91
N PRO A 89 -12.54 -3.18 20.82
CA PRO A 89 -12.54 -2.29 21.98
C PRO A 89 -13.94 -1.92 22.50
N ARG A 90 -15.02 -2.34 21.82
CA ARG A 90 -16.41 -1.93 22.11
C ARG A 90 -17.20 -2.98 22.85
N LEU A 91 -16.77 -4.24 22.78
CA LEU A 91 -17.49 -5.38 23.35
C LEU A 91 -16.61 -6.07 24.38
N SER A 92 -17.11 -6.14 25.62
CA SER A 92 -16.44 -6.91 26.66
C SER A 92 -16.42 -8.39 26.27
N GLN A 93 -15.26 -9.03 26.47
CA GLN A 93 -15.04 -10.42 26.06
C GLN A 93 -15.93 -11.42 26.83
N ASP A 94 -16.32 -11.06 28.05
CA ASP A 94 -17.15 -11.90 28.93
C ASP A 94 -18.65 -11.71 28.71
N THR A 95 -19.05 -10.73 27.87
CA THR A 95 -20.46 -10.53 27.54
C THR A 95 -21.00 -11.76 26.81
N VAL A 96 -22.12 -12.29 27.31
CA VAL A 96 -22.84 -13.41 26.69
C VAL A 96 -23.96 -12.86 25.81
N HIS A 97 -23.98 -13.27 24.55
CA HIS A 97 -25.04 -12.98 23.59
C HIS A 97 -25.82 -14.23 23.26
N ARG A 98 -27.15 -14.11 23.18
CA ARG A 98 -27.99 -15.19 22.63
C ARG A 98 -28.24 -14.85 21.16
N ALA A 99 -27.68 -15.67 20.27
CA ALA A 99 -27.81 -15.46 18.83
C ALA A 99 -29.29 -15.44 18.41
N THR A 100 -29.60 -14.63 17.42
CA THR A 100 -30.93 -14.37 16.88
C THR A 100 -30.94 -14.57 15.37
N THR A 101 -32.11 -14.72 14.76
CA THR A 101 -32.21 -14.76 13.29
C THR A 101 -31.61 -13.52 12.64
N ALA A 102 -31.73 -12.35 13.27
CA ALA A 102 -31.19 -11.09 12.76
C ALA A 102 -29.65 -11.07 12.70
N ASP A 103 -28.98 -11.83 13.57
CA ASP A 103 -27.51 -11.98 13.54
C ASP A 103 -27.02 -12.71 12.29
N LEU A 104 -27.87 -13.57 11.72
CA LEU A 104 -27.53 -14.47 10.61
C LEU A 104 -28.16 -14.05 9.28
N ALA A 105 -29.14 -13.13 9.31
CA ALA A 105 -29.95 -12.76 8.14
C ALA A 105 -29.15 -12.13 6.99
N GLU A 106 -28.00 -11.50 7.28
CA GLU A 106 -27.15 -10.81 6.30
C GLU A 106 -25.86 -11.58 5.99
N VAL A 107 -25.71 -12.81 6.48
CA VAL A 107 -24.58 -13.69 6.17
C VAL A 107 -24.74 -14.20 4.73
N ALA A 108 -23.72 -13.96 3.90
CA ALA A 108 -23.74 -14.37 2.50
C ALA A 108 -23.63 -15.89 2.34
N GLU A 109 -24.45 -16.45 1.45
CA GLU A 109 -24.41 -17.87 1.09
C GLU A 109 -23.03 -18.28 0.55
N GLY A 110 -22.55 -19.45 0.97
CA GLY A 110 -21.26 -20.00 0.56
C GLY A 110 -20.05 -19.33 1.22
N SER A 111 -20.28 -18.43 2.18
CA SER A 111 -19.20 -17.83 2.95
C SER A 111 -18.69 -18.76 4.06
N SER A 112 -17.49 -18.50 4.58
CA SER A 112 -16.96 -19.28 5.70
C SER A 112 -17.74 -18.95 6.97
N GLU A 113 -18.14 -19.98 7.70
CA GLU A 113 -18.89 -19.85 8.95
C GLU A 113 -18.20 -20.66 10.05
N VAL A 114 -18.29 -20.19 11.30
CA VAL A 114 -17.82 -20.97 12.43
C VAL A 114 -18.89 -21.96 12.89
N GLY A 115 -20.18 -21.61 12.80
CA GLY A 115 -21.31 -22.42 13.25
C GLY A 115 -22.21 -21.73 14.30
N VAL A 116 -22.35 -20.39 14.27
CA VAL A 116 -23.25 -19.66 15.15
C VAL A 116 -24.70 -20.04 14.85
N ALA A 117 -25.33 -20.75 15.78
CA ALA A 117 -26.72 -21.18 15.69
C ALA A 117 -27.69 -20.25 16.45
N GLU A 118 -28.84 -19.94 15.83
CA GLU A 118 -29.91 -19.17 16.45
C GLU A 118 -30.33 -19.76 17.80
N GLY A 119 -30.54 -18.90 18.79
CA GLY A 119 -31.04 -19.25 20.10
C GLY A 119 -30.00 -19.82 21.06
N HIS A 120 -28.78 -20.08 20.58
CA HIS A 120 -27.64 -20.49 21.39
C HIS A 120 -26.89 -19.29 21.98
N ARG A 121 -26.18 -19.53 23.09
CA ARG A 121 -25.42 -18.50 23.81
C ARG A 121 -23.94 -18.61 23.50
N TYR A 122 -23.32 -17.49 23.18
CA TYR A 122 -21.89 -17.37 22.92
C TYR A 122 -21.32 -16.23 23.76
N THR A 123 -20.11 -16.40 24.30
CA THR A 123 -19.36 -15.24 24.79
C THR A 123 -18.83 -14.46 23.59
N VAL A 124 -18.61 -13.15 23.76
CA VAL A 124 -17.90 -12.33 22.76
C VAL A 124 -16.53 -12.93 22.43
N ALA A 125 -15.85 -13.52 23.43
CA ALA A 125 -14.59 -14.24 23.21
C ALA A 125 -14.73 -15.45 22.28
N ASP A 126 -15.84 -16.19 22.34
CA ASP A 126 -16.12 -17.31 21.42
C ASP A 126 -16.27 -16.80 19.99
N LEU A 127 -17.06 -15.75 19.81
CA LEU A 127 -17.26 -15.13 18.50
C LEU A 127 -15.93 -14.65 17.90
N TRP A 128 -15.07 -13.99 18.68
CA TRP A 128 -13.74 -13.59 18.19
C TRP A 128 -12.82 -14.77 17.83
N ARG A 129 -12.92 -15.91 18.53
CA ARG A 129 -12.23 -17.13 18.10
C ARG A 129 -12.77 -17.61 16.75
N GLY A 130 -14.09 -17.58 16.54
CA GLY A 130 -14.70 -17.89 15.25
C GLY A 130 -14.23 -16.97 14.11
N VAL A 131 -14.14 -15.66 14.37
CA VAL A 131 -13.65 -14.66 13.41
C VAL A 131 -12.20 -14.95 12.98
N PHE A 132 -11.30 -15.22 13.92
CA PHE A 132 -9.88 -15.36 13.62
C PHE A 132 -9.49 -16.77 13.14
N LEU A 133 -10.06 -17.81 13.74
CA LEU A 133 -9.63 -19.19 13.46
C LEU A 133 -10.34 -19.75 12.23
N SER A 134 -11.68 -19.79 12.26
CA SER A 134 -12.51 -20.33 11.18
C SER A 134 -12.85 -19.32 10.09
N SER A 135 -12.47 -18.04 10.28
CA SER A 135 -12.85 -16.95 9.37
C SER A 135 -14.36 -16.74 9.29
N GLY A 136 -15.09 -17.09 10.36
CA GLY A 136 -16.56 -17.16 10.40
C GLY A 136 -17.24 -15.82 10.18
N ASN A 137 -18.02 -15.71 9.11
CA ASN A 137 -18.82 -14.55 8.75
C ASN A 137 -20.03 -14.41 9.68
N ASP A 138 -20.70 -15.51 10.00
CA ASP A 138 -21.71 -15.62 11.05
C ASP A 138 -21.29 -14.96 12.39
N ALA A 139 -20.06 -15.21 12.84
CA ALA A 139 -19.51 -14.55 14.03
C ALA A 139 -19.27 -13.04 13.82
N VAL A 140 -18.82 -12.62 12.65
CA VAL A 140 -18.67 -11.20 12.30
C VAL A 140 -20.01 -10.47 12.31
N HIS A 141 -21.04 -11.04 11.67
CA HIS A 141 -22.37 -10.44 11.59
C HIS A 141 -23.04 -10.39 12.96
N THR A 142 -22.91 -11.44 13.78
CA THR A 142 -23.35 -11.44 15.19
C THR A 142 -22.69 -10.31 15.98
N LEU A 143 -21.37 -10.18 15.92
CA LEU A 143 -20.64 -9.10 16.60
C LEU A 143 -21.02 -7.71 16.06
N ALA A 144 -21.34 -7.59 14.77
CA ALA A 144 -21.80 -6.34 14.17
C ALA A 144 -23.21 -5.95 14.64
N GLN A 145 -24.13 -6.90 14.78
CA GLN A 145 -25.44 -6.66 15.40
C GLN A 145 -25.30 -6.22 16.86
N MET A 146 -24.45 -6.91 17.64
CA MET A 146 -24.13 -6.51 19.02
C MET A 146 -23.53 -5.09 19.11
N ASN A 147 -22.84 -4.63 18.06
CA ASN A 147 -22.28 -3.27 17.97
C ASN A 147 -23.30 -2.21 17.49
N GLY A 148 -24.59 -2.57 17.39
CA GLY A 148 -25.67 -1.68 16.97
C GLY A 148 -26.00 -1.75 15.48
N GLY A 149 -25.77 -2.91 14.85
CA GLY A 149 -26.18 -3.23 13.49
C GLY A 149 -25.11 -2.95 12.42
N LEU A 150 -25.33 -3.52 11.22
CA LEU A 150 -24.43 -3.36 10.08
C LEU A 150 -24.21 -1.90 9.67
N PRO A 151 -25.24 -1.04 9.48
CA PRO A 151 -25.00 0.32 9.01
C PRO A 151 -24.05 1.12 9.92
N ARG A 152 -24.23 0.97 11.23
CA ARG A 152 -23.37 1.60 12.23
C ARG A 152 -21.95 1.02 12.20
N THR A 153 -21.84 -0.30 12.12
CA THR A 153 -20.55 -0.99 12.12
C THR A 153 -19.73 -0.65 10.86
N LEU A 154 -20.34 -0.63 9.68
CA LEU A 154 -19.68 -0.26 8.43
C LEU A 154 -19.19 1.20 8.46
N ALA A 155 -20.02 2.13 8.96
CA ALA A 155 -19.61 3.52 9.13
C ALA A 155 -18.41 3.66 10.09
N GLN A 156 -18.39 2.90 11.19
CA GLN A 156 -17.27 2.89 12.13
C GLN A 156 -16.01 2.25 11.55
N MET A 157 -16.14 1.21 10.72
CA MET A 157 -15.01 0.58 10.05
C MET A 157 -14.38 1.54 9.05
N GLN A 158 -15.19 2.22 8.23
CA GLN A 158 -14.67 3.24 7.30
C GLN A 158 -13.99 4.38 8.06
N ALA A 159 -14.64 4.91 9.12
CA ALA A 159 -14.02 5.95 9.94
C ALA A 159 -12.72 5.49 10.61
N THR A 160 -12.61 4.20 10.95
CA THR A 160 -11.37 3.62 11.49
C THR A 160 -10.28 3.56 10.43
N ALA A 161 -10.60 3.13 9.20
CA ALA A 161 -9.67 3.14 8.08
C ALA A 161 -9.16 4.56 7.79
N ASP A 162 -10.06 5.54 7.71
CA ASP A 162 -9.72 6.94 7.45
C ASP A 162 -8.81 7.50 8.56
N ARG A 163 -9.12 7.21 9.83
CA ARG A 163 -8.36 7.69 11.00
C ARG A 163 -6.92 7.16 11.02
N ILE A 164 -6.69 5.93 10.59
CA ILE A 164 -5.34 5.33 10.58
C ILE A 164 -4.60 5.59 9.26
N GLY A 165 -5.23 6.28 8.31
CA GLY A 165 -4.63 6.60 7.02
C GLY A 165 -4.70 5.47 5.98
N ALA A 166 -5.55 4.47 6.18
CA ALA A 166 -5.84 3.43 5.18
C ALA A 166 -6.74 3.99 4.07
N ARG A 167 -6.15 4.80 3.18
CA ARG A 167 -6.86 5.63 2.19
C ARG A 167 -7.24 4.90 0.90
N ASP A 168 -6.69 3.72 0.67
CA ASP A 168 -7.04 2.82 -0.42
C ASP A 168 -8.01 1.74 0.04
N THR A 169 -8.79 2.00 1.08
CA THR A 169 -9.78 1.08 1.65
C THR A 169 -11.18 1.66 1.57
N GLN A 170 -12.07 0.90 0.92
CA GLN A 170 -13.50 1.16 0.86
C GLN A 170 -14.26 -0.02 1.46
N VAL A 171 -14.89 0.20 2.61
CA VAL A 171 -15.66 -0.82 3.33
C VAL A 171 -17.07 -0.90 2.75
N ARG A 172 -17.53 -2.11 2.41
CA ARG A 172 -18.91 -2.40 1.96
C ARG A 172 -19.54 -3.59 2.68
N SER A 173 -18.73 -4.48 3.24
CA SER A 173 -19.13 -5.56 4.13
C SER A 173 -18.23 -5.58 5.38
N PRO A 174 -18.67 -6.17 6.50
CA PRO A 174 -17.86 -6.23 7.71
C PRO A 174 -16.81 -7.36 7.65
N ASP A 175 -16.98 -8.32 6.74
CA ASP A 175 -16.28 -9.60 6.70
C ASP A 175 -15.27 -9.72 5.56
N GLY A 176 -15.30 -8.81 4.58
CA GLY A 176 -14.44 -8.86 3.40
C GLY A 176 -14.97 -9.72 2.24
N PHE A 177 -16.16 -10.32 2.35
CA PHE A 177 -16.79 -11.09 1.28
C PHE A 177 -17.05 -10.23 0.02
N ASP A 178 -17.15 -10.88 -1.14
CA ASP A 178 -17.24 -10.20 -2.44
C ASP A 178 -18.45 -9.27 -2.51
N THR A 179 -18.18 -7.98 -2.49
CA THR A 179 -19.21 -6.92 -2.43
C THR A 179 -18.83 -5.81 -3.42
N PRO A 180 -19.75 -5.36 -4.31
CA PRO A 180 -19.45 -4.33 -5.30
C PRO A 180 -18.86 -3.06 -4.70
N GLY A 181 -17.72 -2.61 -5.25
CA GLY A 181 -17.02 -1.41 -4.79
C GLY A 181 -16.26 -1.57 -3.48
N GLN A 182 -16.10 -2.79 -2.95
CA GLN A 182 -15.21 -3.11 -1.83
C GLN A 182 -13.78 -3.29 -2.32
N TYR A 183 -12.83 -2.64 -1.65
CA TYR A 183 -11.41 -2.83 -1.92
C TYR A 183 -10.56 -2.40 -0.72
N SER A 184 -9.34 -2.90 -0.66
CA SER A 184 -8.24 -2.41 0.17
C SER A 184 -6.94 -2.45 -0.65
N SER A 185 -5.79 -2.25 -0.03
CA SER A 185 -4.47 -2.38 -0.64
C SER A 185 -3.52 -3.13 0.28
N ALA A 186 -2.37 -3.61 -0.23
CA ALA A 186 -1.40 -4.29 0.61
C ALA A 186 -0.87 -3.37 1.73
N HIS A 187 -0.66 -2.08 1.40
CA HIS A 187 -0.25 -1.06 2.35
C HIS A 187 -1.29 -0.85 3.45
N ASP A 188 -2.56 -0.66 3.07
CA ASP A 188 -3.63 -0.39 4.03
C ASP A 188 -3.86 -1.56 4.97
N LEU A 189 -3.85 -2.79 4.46
CA LEU A 189 -3.95 -4.00 5.29
C LEU A 189 -2.76 -4.13 6.25
N ALA A 190 -1.56 -3.71 5.84
CA ALA A 190 -0.40 -3.66 6.72
C ALA A 190 -0.56 -2.58 7.82
N LEU A 191 -1.08 -1.39 7.48
CA LEU A 191 -1.40 -0.35 8.46
C LEU A 191 -2.45 -0.84 9.48
N ILE A 192 -3.50 -1.49 9.00
CA ILE A 192 -4.57 -2.06 9.84
C ILE A 192 -3.99 -3.07 10.83
N ALA A 193 -3.19 -4.03 10.36
CA ALA A 193 -2.57 -5.04 11.22
C ALA A 193 -1.60 -4.42 12.24
N ARG A 194 -0.77 -3.47 11.80
CA ARG A 194 0.16 -2.74 12.68
C ARG A 194 -0.57 -1.97 13.78
N GLU A 195 -1.68 -1.32 13.46
CA GLU A 195 -2.51 -0.66 14.48
C GLU A 195 -3.15 -1.69 15.42
N GLY A 196 -3.64 -2.80 14.88
CA GLY A 196 -4.17 -3.94 15.63
C GLY A 196 -3.17 -4.47 16.66
N PHE A 197 -1.87 -4.50 16.34
CA PHE A 197 -0.82 -4.94 17.26
C PHE A 197 -0.71 -4.09 18.52
N LYS A 198 -1.34 -2.91 18.63
CA LYS A 198 -1.38 -2.15 19.89
C LYS A 198 -2.36 -2.75 20.89
N ASN A 199 -3.38 -3.48 20.42
CA ASN A 199 -4.40 -4.10 21.25
C ASN A 199 -3.97 -5.53 21.67
N PRO A 200 -3.88 -5.85 22.98
CA PRO A 200 -3.50 -7.19 23.46
C PRO A 200 -4.48 -8.28 23.05
N ASP A 201 -5.78 -8.01 22.97
CA ASP A 201 -6.78 -9.00 22.55
C ASP A 201 -6.65 -9.31 21.06
N PHE A 202 -6.39 -8.31 20.22
CA PHE A 202 -6.08 -8.54 18.80
C PHE A 202 -4.87 -9.47 18.65
N ARG A 203 -3.79 -9.19 19.38
CA ARG A 203 -2.58 -10.04 19.39
C ARG A 203 -2.88 -11.47 19.87
N ARG A 204 -3.75 -11.62 20.87
CA ARG A 204 -4.18 -12.93 21.38
C ARG A 204 -4.91 -13.72 20.29
N TYR A 205 -5.94 -13.16 19.67
CA TYR A 205 -6.76 -13.88 18.71
C TYR A 205 -6.01 -14.20 17.41
N MET A 206 -5.23 -13.25 16.88
CA MET A 206 -4.50 -13.46 15.63
C MET A 206 -3.45 -14.59 15.71
N GLY A 207 -2.91 -14.83 16.90
CA GLY A 207 -1.90 -15.88 17.16
C GLY A 207 -2.47 -17.17 17.75
N THR A 208 -3.78 -17.23 18.03
CA THR A 208 -4.41 -18.44 18.58
C THR A 208 -4.51 -19.50 17.49
N LYS A 209 -3.93 -20.67 17.74
CA LYS A 209 -3.83 -21.77 16.77
C LYS A 209 -5.02 -22.73 16.81
N TRP A 210 -5.49 -23.07 18.00
CA TRP A 210 -6.64 -23.94 18.25
C TRP A 210 -7.47 -23.36 19.39
N ALA A 211 -8.78 -23.59 19.34
CA ALA A 211 -9.69 -23.27 20.44
C ALA A 211 -10.92 -24.18 20.41
N ARG A 212 -11.67 -24.24 21.51
CA ARG A 212 -13.01 -24.83 21.50
C ARG A 212 -14.04 -23.77 21.15
N PHE A 213 -15.04 -24.14 20.34
CA PHE A 213 -16.18 -23.31 20.00
C PHE A 213 -17.47 -23.99 20.49
N PRO A 214 -18.40 -23.27 21.14
CA PRO A 214 -19.68 -23.83 21.58
C PRO A 214 -20.49 -24.39 20.41
N ALA A 215 -20.96 -25.63 20.52
CA ALA A 215 -21.85 -26.24 19.55
C ALA A 215 -23.31 -25.86 19.85
N ALA A 216 -24.21 -26.19 18.91
CA ALA A 216 -25.64 -26.15 19.16
C ALA A 216 -26.04 -27.26 20.16
N GLY A 217 -25.88 -27.03 21.47
CA GLY A 217 -26.14 -28.01 22.54
C GLY A 217 -25.21 -27.83 23.74
N PRO A 218 -25.06 -28.85 24.62
CA PRO A 218 -24.12 -28.80 25.74
C PRO A 218 -22.65 -29.01 25.31
N GLU A 219 -22.42 -29.34 24.04
CA GLU A 219 -21.12 -29.73 23.52
C GLU A 219 -20.33 -28.55 22.95
N SER A 220 -19.06 -28.80 22.65
CA SER A 220 -18.18 -27.89 21.91
C SER A 220 -17.23 -28.70 21.04
N TYR A 221 -16.88 -28.16 19.89
CA TYR A 221 -15.91 -28.77 18.96
C TYR A 221 -14.64 -27.92 18.87
N GLU A 222 -13.55 -28.52 18.42
CA GLU A 222 -12.30 -27.81 18.18
C GLU A 222 -12.36 -27.07 16.85
N ILE A 223 -11.88 -25.82 16.87
CA ILE A 223 -11.62 -25.01 15.68
C ILE A 223 -10.12 -24.76 15.58
N GLN A 224 -9.60 -24.78 14.35
CA GLN A 224 -8.20 -24.54 14.03
C GLN A 224 -8.06 -23.24 13.23
N ASN A 225 -6.96 -22.53 13.44
CA ASN A 225 -6.65 -21.33 12.65
C ASN A 225 -6.37 -21.69 11.19
N THR A 226 -7.07 -21.02 10.28
CA THR A 226 -6.96 -21.21 8.83
C THR A 226 -5.67 -20.66 8.22
N ASN A 227 -4.87 -19.88 8.96
CA ASN A 227 -3.55 -19.44 8.51
C ASN A 227 -2.55 -20.61 8.50
N ARG A 228 -2.27 -21.14 7.32
CA ARG A 228 -1.42 -22.33 7.14
C ARG A 228 0.02 -22.13 7.60
N LEU A 229 0.59 -20.92 7.48
CA LEU A 229 1.92 -20.62 8.03
C LEU A 229 1.92 -20.65 9.57
N LEU A 230 0.77 -20.51 10.24
CA LEU A 230 0.70 -20.52 11.70
C LEU A 230 0.60 -21.96 12.25
N VAL A 231 -0.24 -22.78 11.64
CA VAL A 231 -0.60 -24.12 12.15
C VAL A 231 0.14 -25.26 11.46
N GLY A 232 0.63 -25.04 10.24
CA GLY A 232 1.15 -26.12 9.39
C GLY A 232 0.00 -27.00 8.87
N SER A 233 -0.50 -26.73 7.67
CA SER A 233 -1.59 -27.53 7.09
C SER A 233 -1.62 -27.46 5.57
N HIS A 234 -2.28 -28.44 4.93
CA HIS A 234 -2.48 -28.49 3.48
C HIS A 234 -1.18 -28.39 2.66
N GLY A 235 -0.09 -29.01 3.14
CA GLY A 235 1.21 -29.01 2.48
C GLY A 235 2.06 -27.75 2.70
N VAL A 236 1.62 -26.82 3.54
CA VAL A 236 2.41 -25.66 3.97
C VAL A 236 2.96 -25.91 5.36
N GLU A 237 4.28 -25.84 5.51
CA GLU A 237 4.95 -25.96 6.81
C GLU A 237 4.69 -24.73 7.70
N PRO A 238 4.61 -24.87 9.04
CA PRO A 238 4.52 -23.71 9.90
C PRO A 238 5.79 -22.84 9.80
N TYR A 239 5.64 -21.52 9.79
CA TYR A 239 6.74 -20.58 9.72
C TYR A 239 7.29 -20.29 11.14
N PRO A 240 8.60 -20.50 11.40
CA PRO A 240 9.18 -20.23 12.70
C PRO A 240 8.99 -18.77 13.14
N GLY A 241 8.52 -18.56 14.38
CA GLY A 241 8.32 -17.22 14.94
C GLY A 241 7.11 -16.46 14.38
N LEU A 242 6.24 -17.10 13.57
CA LEU A 242 4.99 -16.48 13.13
C LEU A 242 4.06 -16.20 14.32
N ILE A 243 3.45 -15.02 14.32
CA ILE A 243 2.54 -14.55 15.38
C ILE A 243 1.10 -14.28 14.88
N GLY A 244 0.81 -14.47 13.59
CA GLY A 244 -0.49 -14.12 12.97
C GLY A 244 -0.37 -13.82 11.47
N VAL A 245 -1.27 -13.12 10.80
CA VAL A 245 -2.37 -12.24 11.27
C VAL A 245 -3.73 -12.73 10.79
N LYS A 246 -3.93 -12.82 9.46
CA LYS A 246 -5.16 -13.36 8.87
C LYS A 246 -4.97 -13.67 7.38
N ASN A 247 -5.53 -14.79 6.93
CA ASN A 247 -5.67 -15.16 5.52
C ASN A 247 -7.09 -14.87 5.00
N GLY A 248 -7.24 -14.83 3.68
CA GLY A 248 -8.53 -14.71 3.02
C GLY A 248 -8.54 -15.32 1.62
N TYR A 249 -9.73 -15.66 1.15
CA TYR A 249 -9.99 -16.05 -0.22
C TYR A 249 -11.45 -15.72 -0.57
N THR A 250 -11.66 -15.23 -1.79
CA THR A 250 -12.95 -15.19 -2.49
C THR A 250 -12.70 -15.33 -3.99
N SER A 251 -13.74 -15.55 -4.78
CA SER A 251 -13.59 -15.72 -6.23
C SER A 251 -13.14 -14.43 -6.91
N GLN A 252 -13.51 -13.24 -6.41
CA GLN A 252 -13.02 -11.96 -6.97
C GLN A 252 -11.67 -11.52 -6.40
N ALA A 253 -11.34 -11.86 -5.15
CA ALA A 253 -10.09 -11.44 -4.52
C ALA A 253 -8.89 -12.30 -4.93
N GLY A 254 -9.11 -13.59 -5.24
CA GLY A 254 -8.05 -14.58 -5.15
C GLY A 254 -7.62 -14.79 -3.69
N THR A 255 -6.44 -15.36 -3.47
CA THR A 255 -5.89 -15.55 -2.12
C THR A 255 -5.23 -14.27 -1.60
N THR A 256 -5.47 -13.94 -0.33
CA THR A 256 -4.87 -12.80 0.36
C THR A 256 -4.32 -13.23 1.72
N LEU A 257 -3.21 -12.64 2.15
CA LEU A 257 -2.59 -12.98 3.43
C LEU A 257 -1.91 -11.75 4.03
N VAL A 258 -2.22 -11.51 5.30
CA VAL A 258 -1.43 -10.65 6.18
C VAL A 258 -0.75 -11.55 7.20
N SER A 259 0.57 -11.52 7.24
CA SER A 259 1.40 -12.40 8.07
C SER A 259 2.44 -11.59 8.82
N ALA A 260 2.72 -11.99 10.07
CA ALA A 260 3.79 -11.34 10.83
C ALA A 260 4.58 -12.38 11.60
N ALA A 261 5.90 -12.18 11.68
CA ALA A 261 6.79 -13.02 12.46
C ALA A 261 7.70 -12.16 13.32
N THR A 262 8.14 -12.71 14.46
CA THR A 262 9.09 -12.06 15.36
C THR A 262 10.32 -12.91 15.57
N HIS A 263 11.49 -12.38 15.22
CA HIS A 263 12.79 -13.03 15.42
C HIS A 263 13.71 -12.06 16.16
N LYS A 264 14.31 -12.52 17.27
CA LYS A 264 15.23 -11.72 18.10
C LYS A 264 14.71 -10.32 18.46
N GLY A 265 13.41 -10.21 18.76
CA GLY A 265 12.75 -8.95 19.15
C GLY A 265 12.39 -7.99 18.00
N ARG A 266 12.68 -8.34 16.74
CA ARG A 266 12.22 -7.60 15.56
C ARG A 266 11.00 -8.29 14.97
N THR A 267 9.98 -7.52 14.61
CA THR A 267 8.76 -8.02 13.97
C THR A 267 8.68 -7.52 12.53
N ILE A 268 8.62 -8.46 11.59
CA ILE A 268 8.35 -8.19 10.16
C ILE A 268 6.90 -8.52 9.88
N LEU A 269 6.22 -7.62 9.17
CA LEU A 269 4.86 -7.74 8.70
C LEU A 269 4.87 -7.81 7.17
N VAL A 270 4.21 -8.79 6.60
CA VAL A 270 4.10 -9.01 5.15
C VAL A 270 2.63 -9.11 4.78
N THR A 271 2.22 -8.34 3.77
CA THR A 271 0.91 -8.47 3.12
C THR A 271 1.12 -8.92 1.68
N VAL A 272 0.37 -9.93 1.25
CA VAL A 272 0.38 -10.46 -0.12
C VAL A 272 -1.07 -10.57 -0.62
N MET A 273 -1.36 -10.04 -1.79
CA MET A 273 -2.70 -10.05 -2.39
C MET A 273 -2.66 -10.57 -3.82
N ASN A 274 -3.50 -11.58 -4.06
CA ASN A 274 -3.78 -12.19 -5.35
C ASN A 274 -2.51 -12.61 -6.13
N PRO A 275 -1.73 -13.59 -5.64
CA PRO A 275 -0.74 -14.30 -6.46
C PRO A 275 -1.33 -14.79 -7.77
N GLN A 276 -0.60 -14.61 -8.87
CA GLN A 276 -1.07 -14.97 -10.22
C GLN A 276 -0.51 -16.31 -10.72
N ASP A 277 0.56 -16.81 -10.11
CA ASP A 277 1.20 -18.06 -10.51
C ASP A 277 0.96 -19.14 -9.44
N GLY A 278 0.63 -20.36 -9.87
CA GLY A 278 0.49 -21.51 -8.96
C GLY A 278 -0.90 -21.71 -8.38
N ASP A 279 -0.98 -22.17 -7.13
CA ASP A 279 -2.20 -22.67 -6.50
C ASP A 279 -2.57 -21.89 -5.22
N PHE A 280 -3.51 -22.41 -4.43
CA PHE A 280 -3.95 -21.81 -3.17
C PHE A 280 -2.83 -21.67 -2.12
N ASN A 281 -1.74 -22.42 -2.23
CA ASN A 281 -0.59 -22.33 -1.34
C ASN A 281 0.39 -21.21 -1.73
N THR A 282 0.37 -20.71 -2.97
CA THR A 282 1.32 -19.68 -3.43
C THR A 282 1.37 -18.47 -2.48
N VAL A 283 0.21 -17.99 -1.99
CA VAL A 283 0.17 -16.82 -1.09
C VAL A 283 1.00 -17.01 0.19
N TYR A 284 1.05 -18.24 0.69
CA TYR A 284 1.79 -18.58 1.91
C TYR A 284 3.29 -18.69 1.61
N GLU A 285 3.67 -19.30 0.49
CA GLU A 285 5.09 -19.44 0.12
C GLU A 285 5.72 -18.11 -0.33
N GLU A 286 4.98 -17.26 -1.04
CA GLU A 286 5.42 -15.89 -1.32
C GLU A 286 5.56 -15.06 -0.04
N SER A 287 4.60 -15.19 0.89
CA SER A 287 4.71 -14.54 2.19
C SER A 287 5.90 -15.04 3.00
N ARG A 288 6.20 -16.34 2.99
CA ARG A 288 7.39 -16.95 3.60
C ARG A 288 8.66 -16.33 3.03
N ALA A 289 8.81 -16.31 1.71
CA ALA A 289 9.99 -15.77 1.05
C ALA A 289 10.21 -14.28 1.38
N LEU A 290 9.12 -13.49 1.42
CA LEU A 290 9.17 -12.09 1.80
C LEU A 290 9.48 -11.87 3.28
N LEU A 291 8.98 -12.72 4.18
CA LEU A 291 9.32 -12.71 5.61
C LEU A 291 10.82 -13.01 5.80
N ASP A 292 11.32 -14.09 5.17
CA ASP A 292 12.73 -14.48 5.20
C ASP A 292 13.61 -13.33 4.71
N TRP A 293 13.28 -12.76 3.55
CA TRP A 293 13.98 -11.59 3.02
C TRP A 293 13.95 -10.40 3.99
N GLY A 294 12.78 -10.10 4.57
CA GLY A 294 12.60 -9.01 5.52
C GLY A 294 13.56 -9.09 6.71
N PHE A 295 13.82 -10.31 7.23
CA PHE A 295 14.77 -10.52 8.32
C PHE A 295 16.24 -10.39 7.92
N THR A 296 16.59 -10.51 6.64
CA THR A 296 17.96 -10.25 6.15
C THR A 296 18.30 -8.76 6.10
N THR A 297 17.30 -7.89 6.05
CA THR A 297 17.51 -6.43 5.98
C THR A 297 18.03 -5.88 7.30
N ALA A 298 18.86 -4.84 7.27
CA ALA A 298 19.23 -4.13 8.49
C ALA A 298 17.99 -3.47 9.13
N PRO A 299 17.84 -3.47 10.47
CA PRO A 299 16.77 -2.73 11.13
C PRO A 299 16.82 -1.25 10.73
N PRO A 300 15.69 -0.63 10.38
CA PRO A 300 15.67 0.78 10.03
C PRO A 300 16.18 1.61 11.21
N ARG A 301 17.04 2.59 10.92
CA ARG A 301 17.52 3.52 11.95
C ARG A 301 16.31 4.25 12.55
N PRO A 302 16.28 4.45 13.88
CA PRO A 302 15.24 5.25 14.51
C PRO A 302 15.11 6.63 13.85
N PRO A 303 13.91 7.25 13.82
CA PRO A 303 13.71 8.56 13.20
C PRO A 303 14.70 9.64 13.68
N HIS A 304 15.09 9.61 14.96
CA HIS A 304 16.07 10.55 15.53
C HIS A 304 17.51 10.36 15.02
N GLN A 305 17.81 9.25 14.34
CA GLN A 305 19.11 8.96 13.71
C GLN A 305 19.06 9.05 12.17
N GLN A 306 17.91 9.40 11.60
CA GLN A 306 17.75 9.68 10.17
C GLN A 306 17.97 11.17 9.85
N ALA A 307 17.99 12.04 10.86
CA ALA A 307 18.36 13.45 10.74
C ALA A 307 19.89 13.63 10.67
N GLY A 308 20.51 13.13 9.59
CA GLY A 308 21.72 13.79 9.06
C GLY A 308 21.31 15.13 8.44
N PRO A 309 22.22 16.11 8.29
CA PRO A 309 21.85 17.42 7.74
C PRO A 309 21.19 17.24 6.36
N GLN A 310 19.86 17.35 6.32
CA GLN A 310 19.15 17.54 5.07
C GLN A 310 19.62 18.89 4.57
N ARG A 311 20.50 18.89 3.57
CA ARG A 311 20.68 20.05 2.71
C ARG A 311 19.32 20.31 2.08
N VAL A 312 18.55 21.20 2.69
CA VAL A 312 17.47 21.89 2.00
C VAL A 312 18.17 22.56 0.82
N ALA A 313 17.91 22.06 -0.39
CA ALA A 313 18.35 22.76 -1.59
C ALA A 313 17.76 24.17 -1.50
N ALA A 314 18.63 25.17 -1.35
CA ALA A 314 18.22 26.56 -1.39
C ALA A 314 17.43 26.78 -2.68
N ALA A 315 16.25 27.39 -2.56
CA ALA A 315 15.53 27.87 -3.73
C ALA A 315 16.47 28.71 -4.60
N PRO A 316 16.42 28.58 -5.94
CA PRO A 316 17.27 29.40 -6.80
C PRO A 316 17.02 30.88 -6.50
N ALA A 317 18.09 31.61 -6.25
CA ALA A 317 18.03 33.05 -6.05
C ALA A 317 17.39 33.73 -7.29
N PRO A 318 16.61 34.80 -7.12
CA PRO A 318 16.09 35.55 -8.25
C PRO A 318 17.25 36.08 -9.11
N ALA A 319 17.05 36.05 -10.43
CA ALA A 319 18.03 36.55 -11.40
C ALA A 319 18.35 38.04 -11.13
N PRO A 320 19.59 38.51 -11.41
CA PRO A 320 19.94 39.91 -11.24
C PRO A 320 19.13 40.78 -12.21
N GLU A 321 18.54 41.86 -11.71
CA GLU A 321 17.99 42.95 -12.52
C GLU A 321 19.11 43.58 -13.37
N GLU A 322 18.90 43.60 -14.68
CA GLU A 322 19.77 44.28 -15.64
C GLU A 322 19.64 45.80 -15.43
N GLN A 323 20.67 46.41 -14.82
CA GLN A 323 20.75 47.85 -14.67
C GLN A 323 21.09 48.49 -16.02
N ALA A 324 20.17 49.32 -16.53
CA ALA A 324 20.42 50.17 -17.68
C ALA A 324 21.56 51.17 -17.38
N PRO A 325 22.48 51.41 -18.33
CA PRO A 325 23.61 52.31 -18.10
C PRO A 325 23.15 53.77 -18.04
N ALA A 326 23.73 54.51 -17.09
CA ALA A 326 23.52 55.93 -16.88
C ALA A 326 24.10 56.77 -18.04
N GLU A 327 23.30 57.70 -18.57
CA GLU A 327 23.73 58.73 -19.52
C GLU A 327 24.66 59.76 -18.85
N ALA A 328 25.77 60.08 -19.53
CA ALA A 328 26.64 61.21 -19.22
C ALA A 328 26.20 62.47 -20.02
N PRO A 329 26.45 63.69 -19.51
CA PRO A 329 25.82 64.89 -20.05
C PRO A 329 26.61 65.57 -21.18
N GLY A 330 25.88 65.94 -22.25
CA GLY A 330 25.96 67.22 -22.96
C GLY A 330 27.04 67.42 -24.04
N LEU A 331 26.62 67.70 -25.29
CA LEU A 331 26.65 69.03 -25.94
C LEU A 331 26.38 68.92 -27.47
N GLY A 332 25.53 69.82 -28.02
CA GLY A 332 25.56 70.23 -29.43
C GLY A 332 24.31 69.84 -30.25
N ARG A 333 23.23 70.63 -30.24
CA ARG A 333 22.91 71.73 -31.18
C ARG A 333 22.48 71.31 -32.61
N HIS A 334 21.21 71.61 -32.90
CA HIS A 334 20.66 72.29 -34.09
C HIS A 334 19.84 71.50 -35.14
N LEU A 335 18.70 72.14 -35.48
CA LEU A 335 17.82 72.01 -36.66
C LEU A 335 16.84 70.81 -36.64
N GLY A 336 15.54 70.92 -36.88
CA GLY A 336 14.74 72.01 -37.44
C GLY A 336 13.71 71.44 -38.44
N ALA A 337 12.43 71.51 -38.08
CA ALA A 337 11.24 71.60 -38.94
C ALA A 337 10.84 70.46 -39.93
N ALA A 338 9.53 70.16 -39.87
CA ALA A 338 8.56 70.06 -40.99
C ALA A 338 8.04 68.69 -41.47
N ALA A 339 6.77 68.77 -41.94
CA ALA A 339 5.90 67.82 -42.64
C ALA A 339 5.13 66.81 -41.75
N ALA A 340 3.83 66.95 -41.44
CA ALA A 340 2.60 67.31 -42.18
C ALA A 340 1.99 66.19 -43.06
N LEU A 341 0.77 65.78 -42.65
CA LEU A 341 -0.42 65.35 -43.41
C LEU A 341 -0.43 64.10 -44.32
N LEU A 342 -1.33 63.15 -43.98
CA LEU A 342 -2.32 62.44 -44.84
C LEU A 342 -3.05 61.41 -43.94
N VAL A 343 -4.30 61.55 -43.45
CA VAL A 343 -5.64 61.76 -44.04
C VAL A 343 -6.32 60.46 -44.54
N LEU A 344 -7.54 60.20 -43.98
CA LEU A 344 -8.66 59.30 -44.37
C LEU A 344 -8.43 57.77 -44.20
N THR A 345 -9.34 56.87 -43.76
CA THR A 345 -10.74 56.80 -43.29
C THR A 345 -10.97 55.31 -42.93
N CYS A 346 -11.65 54.89 -41.86
CA CYS A 346 -13.09 54.62 -41.80
C CYS A 346 -13.46 54.04 -40.41
N VAL A 347 -14.55 54.51 -39.84
CA VAL A 347 -15.25 54.10 -38.61
C VAL A 347 -16.63 53.55 -39.07
N PRO A 348 -17.50 52.90 -38.27
CA PRO A 348 -17.45 51.68 -37.42
C PRO A 348 -18.60 50.66 -37.78
N PHE A 349 -18.73 49.52 -37.09
CA PHE A 349 -20.07 49.12 -36.58
C PHE A 349 -20.02 48.08 -35.46
N LEU A 350 -20.71 48.43 -34.37
CA LEU A 350 -20.92 47.67 -33.14
C LEU A 350 -21.98 46.57 -33.31
N VAL A 351 -21.84 45.50 -32.52
CA VAL A 351 -22.94 44.78 -31.83
C VAL A 351 -23.97 44.03 -32.69
N ARG A 352 -23.86 42.69 -32.69
CA ARG A 352 -24.98 41.74 -32.41
C ARG A 352 -24.56 40.28 -32.68
N LYS A 353 -24.30 39.51 -31.61
CA LYS A 353 -24.85 38.15 -31.40
C LYS A 353 -24.25 37.51 -30.13
N ARG A 354 -24.73 37.97 -28.98
CA ARG A 354 -25.11 37.02 -27.92
C ARG A 354 -26.43 36.36 -28.37
N LEU A 355 -26.64 35.10 -27.98
CA LEU A 355 -27.79 34.23 -28.29
C LEU A 355 -27.65 33.33 -29.54
N ARG A 356 -26.78 32.32 -29.45
CA ARG A 356 -26.97 31.02 -30.14
C ARG A 356 -26.33 29.91 -29.30
N ALA A 357 -27.06 29.46 -28.27
CA ALA A 357 -26.75 28.19 -27.58
C ALA A 357 -27.97 27.67 -26.79
N ARG A 358 -29.13 27.57 -27.44
CA ARG A 358 -30.27 26.75 -26.96
C ARG A 358 -31.11 26.32 -28.16
N ARG A 359 -30.76 25.16 -28.75
CA ARG A 359 -31.64 24.23 -29.48
C ARG A 359 -30.77 23.20 -30.22
N ALA A 360 -30.45 22.11 -29.55
CA ALA A 360 -30.18 20.80 -30.15
C ALA A 360 -30.32 19.76 -29.02
N MET A 361 -30.92 18.62 -29.33
CA MET A 361 -31.37 17.54 -28.43
C MET A 361 -32.78 17.74 -27.82
N ARG A 362 -33.78 17.56 -28.69
CA ARG A 362 -34.73 16.47 -28.51
C ARG A 362 -34.22 15.27 -29.30
#